data_AF-A0A7C4IJ83-F1
#
_entry.id   AF-A0A7C4IJ83-F1
#
_cell.length_a   1.000
_cell.length_b   1.000
_cell.length_c   1.000
_cell.angle_alpha   90.00
_cell.angle_beta   90.00
_cell.angle_gamma   90.00
#
_symmetry.space_group_name_H-M   'P 1'
#
loop_
_entity.id
_entity.type
_entity.pdbx_description
1 polymer ?
#
loop_
_entity_poly.entity_id
_entity_poly.type
_entity_poly.pdbx_seq_one_letter_code
_entity_poly.pdbx_strand_id
1 'polypeptide(L)'
;MRIALYALLLASPWLVVALAHGDGPATRPAVPPAADQARAQRLIHELFRKEYAGTAADDRRQLARLLLAESAKMADDPAARYVLLAESRQAAAACGDIDTLLAVVTATAASFDVDAAELAAASLTSAAKVAGDAATHERIAQAAMRLMDDLAAAERFDPAIKLGAVAEASAARAERLSLFADVQSRTRDLRILSTERDRARQAARVLLQKPDDAEASAVLGRYLCLSRGQWVEGLVLLSKGGDGALGTLARRDIANPAQAQQQLALANAWWDLAEQHAGVQQRHLRQRAAHWYRLAIPSLKGLEKSLAEKRAAEAGSGASPVAAGTGPTQAGLQAELFKGIDFQTSTAQRVDGQIDFDWGEGAPDPAVGKDNFSIRWTGFLNAPAAGQYTLVLIANSNVRLTINGQQLFEGDIYRKRSGHKLPVTLKAGPNAFRLEFWDTTGVAKMRLLWIPPGQEKETVIPAEAFTHTPAK
;
A
#
# COMPACT_ATOMS: atom_id res chain seq x y z
N MET A 1 10.49 -18.21 -33.98
CA MET A 1 11.77 -17.48 -33.82
C MET A 1 11.64 -16.29 -32.84
N ARG A 2 11.06 -16.51 -31.65
CA ARG A 2 11.00 -15.53 -30.54
C ARG A 2 11.15 -16.17 -29.15
N ILE A 3 11.43 -17.47 -29.10
CA ILE A 3 11.70 -18.26 -27.88
C ILE A 3 13.18 -18.12 -27.47
N ALA A 4 14.07 -17.76 -28.40
CA ALA A 4 15.49 -17.55 -28.13
C ALA A 4 15.82 -16.21 -27.44
N LEU A 5 14.88 -15.27 -27.33
CA LEU A 5 15.09 -14.00 -26.62
C LEU A 5 14.64 -14.03 -25.15
N TYR A 6 13.88 -15.05 -24.73
CA TYR A 6 13.45 -15.23 -23.33
C TYR A 6 14.41 -16.13 -22.53
N ALA A 7 15.21 -16.97 -23.20
CA ALA A 7 16.20 -17.84 -22.55
C ALA A 7 17.50 -17.11 -22.15
N LEU A 8 17.66 -15.83 -22.51
CA LEU A 8 18.83 -14.99 -22.20
C LEU A 8 18.56 -13.93 -21.12
N LEU A 9 17.36 -13.94 -20.53
CA LEU A 9 17.06 -13.31 -19.24
C LEU A 9 16.97 -14.42 -18.19
N LEU A 10 18.06 -15.18 -18.03
CA LEU A 10 18.27 -15.98 -16.83
C LEU A 10 18.06 -15.05 -15.64
N ALA A 11 17.12 -15.43 -14.77
CA ALA A 11 16.83 -14.83 -13.46
C ALA A 11 17.85 -13.75 -13.09
N SER A 12 17.51 -12.48 -13.38
CA SER A 12 18.46 -11.37 -13.25
C SER A 12 19.17 -11.50 -11.89
N PRO A 13 20.51 -11.68 -11.86
CA PRO A 13 21.23 -11.98 -10.62
C PRO A 13 20.94 -10.98 -9.49
N TRP A 14 20.49 -9.78 -9.86
CA TRP A 14 19.94 -8.74 -8.99
C TRP A 14 18.80 -9.17 -8.06
N LEU A 15 17.83 -9.99 -8.49
CA LEU A 15 16.71 -10.39 -7.62
C LEU A 15 17.17 -11.38 -6.54
N VAL A 16 18.05 -12.31 -6.92
CA VAL A 16 18.65 -13.30 -6.00
C VAL A 16 19.64 -12.61 -5.05
N VAL A 17 20.41 -11.62 -5.55
CA VAL A 17 21.33 -10.82 -4.75
C VAL A 17 20.59 -9.88 -3.79
N ALA A 18 19.49 -9.24 -4.21
CA ALA A 18 18.70 -8.33 -3.37
C ALA A 18 17.99 -9.04 -2.21
N LEU A 19 17.53 -10.29 -2.40
CA LEU A 19 17.01 -11.10 -1.29
C LEU A 19 18.12 -11.65 -0.37
N ALA A 20 19.35 -11.72 -0.87
CA ALA A 20 20.52 -12.21 -0.12
C ALA A 20 21.22 -11.13 0.70
N HIS A 21 21.10 -9.85 0.35
CA HIS A 21 21.77 -8.72 1.00
C HIS A 21 20.75 -7.78 1.62
N GLY A 22 20.78 -7.65 2.95
CA GLY A 22 20.01 -6.63 3.68
C GLY A 22 20.53 -5.22 3.40
N ASP A 23 19.66 -4.24 3.66
CA ASP A 23 19.81 -2.80 3.38
C ASP A 23 21.23 -2.26 3.60
N GLY A 24 21.69 -1.42 2.67
CA GLY A 24 23.01 -0.78 2.71
C GLY A 24 23.20 0.15 3.92
N PRO A 25 24.47 0.54 4.22
CA PRO A 25 24.84 1.20 5.46
C PRO A 25 24.15 2.57 5.64
N ALA A 26 23.68 2.83 6.87
CA ALA A 26 22.98 4.05 7.23
C ALA A 26 23.89 5.29 7.22
N THR A 27 23.37 6.40 6.68
CA THR A 27 24.04 7.72 6.59
C THR A 27 23.77 8.62 7.81
N ARG A 28 23.06 8.14 8.83
CA ARG A 28 22.62 8.91 10.02
C ARG A 28 23.64 8.80 11.16
N PRO A 29 23.80 9.83 12.02
CA PRO A 29 24.73 9.77 13.14
C PRO A 29 24.27 8.74 14.19
N ALA A 30 25.23 8.09 14.84
CA ALA A 30 24.97 7.16 15.92
C ALA A 30 24.29 7.87 17.12
N VAL A 31 23.63 7.07 17.97
CA VAL A 31 23.08 7.58 19.24
C VAL A 31 24.21 8.16 20.10
N PRO A 32 24.06 9.37 20.67
CA PRO A 32 25.08 10.00 21.50
C PRO A 32 25.52 9.13 22.69
N PRO A 33 26.77 9.21 23.16
CA PRO A 33 27.23 8.47 24.34
C PRO A 33 26.40 8.77 25.59
N ALA A 34 26.24 7.78 26.47
CA ALA A 34 25.41 7.91 27.67
C ALA A 34 25.85 9.06 28.60
N ALA A 35 27.15 9.37 28.67
CA ALA A 35 27.66 10.49 29.46
C ALA A 35 27.16 11.85 28.95
N ASP A 36 27.12 12.03 27.62
CA ASP A 36 26.64 13.26 26.99
C ASP A 36 25.13 13.39 27.15
N GLN A 37 24.39 12.28 27.04
CA GLN A 37 22.97 12.24 27.34
C GLN A 37 22.69 12.66 28.80
N ALA A 38 23.41 12.11 29.77
CA ALA A 38 23.23 12.47 31.20
C ALA A 38 23.61 13.93 31.51
N ARG A 39 24.52 14.53 30.75
CA ARG A 39 24.82 15.96 30.85
C ARG A 39 23.67 16.79 30.26
N ALA A 40 23.22 16.45 29.06
CA ALA A 40 22.12 17.13 28.40
C ALA A 40 20.82 17.07 29.22
N GLN A 41 20.50 15.90 29.78
CA GLN A 41 19.31 15.69 30.61
C GLN A 41 19.28 16.61 31.83
N ARG A 42 20.43 16.81 32.50
CA ARG A 42 20.52 17.73 33.64
C ARG A 42 20.20 19.18 33.24
N LEU A 43 20.75 19.64 32.12
CA LEU A 43 20.50 20.99 31.61
C LEU A 43 19.04 21.15 31.16
N ILE A 44 18.47 20.16 30.50
CA ILE A 44 17.06 20.15 30.07
C ILE A 44 16.12 20.23 31.28
N HIS A 45 16.35 19.42 32.32
CA HIS A 45 15.55 19.46 33.54
C HIS A 45 15.70 20.77 34.33
N GLU A 46 16.87 21.42 34.25
CA GLU A 46 17.06 22.76 34.81
C GLU A 46 16.29 23.82 34.00
N LEU A 47 16.38 23.78 32.67
CA LEU A 47 15.75 24.73 31.76
C LEU A 47 14.23 24.66 31.81
N PHE A 48 13.66 23.45 31.85
CA PHE A 48 12.21 23.22 31.82
C PHE A 48 11.65 22.79 33.19
N ARG A 49 12.31 23.18 34.28
CA ARG A 49 11.97 22.74 35.65
C ARG A 49 10.49 22.92 35.98
N LYS A 50 9.87 24.01 35.50
CA LYS A 50 8.47 24.32 35.79
C LYS A 50 7.53 23.37 35.06
N GLU A 51 7.81 23.08 33.81
CA GLU A 51 7.01 22.18 32.96
C GLU A 51 7.11 20.73 33.45
N TYR A 52 8.28 20.31 33.93
CA TYR A 52 8.47 19.00 34.56
C TYR A 52 7.76 18.83 35.91
N ALA A 53 7.37 19.92 36.58
CA ALA A 53 6.67 19.84 37.87
C ALA A 53 5.19 19.40 37.72
N GLY A 54 4.63 19.56 36.52
CA GLY A 54 3.26 19.15 36.22
C GLY A 54 3.13 17.63 36.12
N THR A 55 2.16 17.06 36.84
CA THR A 55 1.94 15.60 36.90
C THR A 55 0.64 15.15 36.25
N ALA A 56 -0.27 16.09 35.93
CA ALA A 56 -1.52 15.77 35.27
C ALA A 56 -1.29 15.32 33.82
N ALA A 57 -2.25 14.60 33.25
CA ALA A 57 -2.15 14.12 31.87
C ALA A 57 -1.98 15.27 30.86
N ASP A 58 -2.65 16.40 31.10
CA ASP A 58 -2.54 17.59 30.23
C ASP A 58 -1.18 18.27 30.36
N ASP A 59 -0.62 18.37 31.58
CA ASP A 59 0.73 18.90 31.79
C ASP A 59 1.76 18.05 31.04
N ARG A 60 1.68 16.72 31.19
CA ARG A 60 2.56 15.78 30.48
C ARG A 60 2.42 15.89 28.96
N ARG A 61 1.21 16.15 28.46
CA ARG A 61 0.96 16.34 27.03
C ARG A 61 1.58 17.64 26.52
N GLN A 62 1.47 18.72 27.28
CA GLN A 62 2.11 20.00 26.95
C GLN A 62 3.63 19.86 27.00
N LEU A 63 4.18 19.22 28.03
CA LEU A 63 5.61 18.93 28.14
C LEU A 63 6.10 18.11 26.94
N ALA A 64 5.41 17.03 26.57
CA ALA A 64 5.80 16.20 25.42
C ALA A 64 5.92 17.02 24.13
N ARG A 65 4.92 17.86 23.82
CA ARG A 65 4.91 18.70 22.62
C ARG A 65 5.97 19.79 22.65
N LEU A 66 6.18 20.40 23.82
CA LEU A 66 7.23 21.39 24.02
C LEU A 66 8.62 20.79 23.74
N LEU A 67 8.92 19.64 24.35
CA LEU A 67 10.22 18.98 24.19
C LEU A 67 10.45 18.53 22.73
N LEU A 68 9.41 18.06 22.04
CA LEU A 68 9.50 17.76 20.61
C LEU A 68 9.83 19.02 19.80
N ALA A 69 9.13 20.13 20.04
CA ALA A 69 9.36 21.39 19.34
C ALA A 69 10.78 21.93 19.61
N GLU A 70 11.28 21.81 20.84
CA GLU A 70 12.62 22.26 21.18
C GLU A 70 13.71 21.37 20.55
N SER A 71 13.46 20.06 20.46
CA SER A 71 14.41 19.13 19.83
C SER A 71 14.73 19.51 18.38
N ALA A 72 13.76 20.09 17.66
CA ALA A 72 13.94 20.53 16.28
C ALA A 72 14.93 21.71 16.16
N LYS A 73 15.09 22.50 17.23
CA LYS A 73 16.02 23.64 17.29
C LYS A 73 17.45 23.22 17.65
N MET A 74 17.63 22.02 18.22
CA MET A 74 18.93 21.50 18.65
C MET A 74 19.71 20.86 17.48
N ALA A 75 19.91 21.59 16.38
CA ALA A 75 20.65 21.08 15.22
C ALA A 75 22.15 20.88 15.55
N ASP A 76 22.72 21.79 16.35
CA ASP A 76 24.15 21.81 16.69
C ASP A 76 24.48 21.06 17.99
N ASP A 77 23.48 20.51 18.69
CA ASP A 77 23.65 19.70 19.90
C ASP A 77 22.90 18.35 19.78
N PRO A 78 23.55 17.34 19.17
CA PRO A 78 22.94 16.01 19.00
C PRO A 78 22.55 15.34 20.33
N ALA A 79 23.29 15.59 21.42
CA ALA A 79 22.99 15.00 22.72
C ALA A 79 21.71 15.61 23.32
N ALA A 80 21.58 16.94 23.30
CA ALA A 80 20.37 17.63 23.71
C ALA A 80 19.17 17.22 22.85
N ARG A 81 19.33 17.17 21.51
CA ARG A 81 18.28 16.72 20.59
C ARG A 81 17.79 15.32 20.92
N TYR A 82 18.71 14.37 21.12
CA TYR A 82 18.36 12.99 21.44
C TYR A 82 17.60 12.88 22.76
N VAL A 83 18.06 13.57 23.80
CA VAL A 83 17.42 13.54 25.13
C VAL A 83 16.04 14.21 25.11
N LEU A 84 15.90 15.36 24.45
CA LEU A 84 14.58 16.02 24.29
C LEU A 84 13.58 15.08 23.60
N LEU A 85 13.99 14.37 22.55
CA LEU A 85 13.15 13.37 21.90
C LEU A 85 12.84 12.18 22.82
N ALA A 86 13.82 11.68 23.58
CA ALA A 86 13.59 10.57 24.51
C ALA A 86 12.59 10.94 25.64
N GLU A 87 12.75 12.10 26.26
CA GLU A 87 11.89 12.63 27.32
C GLU A 87 10.50 12.99 26.78
N SER A 88 10.42 13.60 25.58
CA SER A 88 9.16 13.86 24.89
C SER A 88 8.35 12.58 24.67
N ARG A 89 9.01 11.51 24.22
CA ARG A 89 8.40 10.19 24.00
C ARG A 89 7.86 9.59 25.29
N GLN A 90 8.62 9.70 26.38
CA GLN A 90 8.21 9.20 27.69
C GLN A 90 7.01 9.98 28.24
N ALA A 91 7.02 11.31 28.13
CA ALA A 91 5.91 12.16 28.54
C ALA A 91 4.64 11.88 27.72
N ALA A 92 4.76 11.71 26.40
CA ALA A 92 3.65 11.35 25.51
C ALA A 92 3.06 9.98 25.87
N ALA A 93 3.91 8.97 26.10
CA ALA A 93 3.48 7.65 26.53
C ALA A 93 2.73 7.70 27.87
N ALA A 94 3.24 8.48 28.84
CA ALA A 94 2.68 8.62 30.18
C ALA A 94 1.32 9.32 30.26
N CYS A 95 0.83 9.89 29.16
CA CYS A 95 -0.49 10.54 29.08
C CYS A 95 -1.36 10.06 27.91
N GLY A 96 -0.95 8.99 27.21
CA GLY A 96 -1.69 8.43 26.08
C GLY A 96 -1.75 9.34 24.84
N ASP A 97 -0.83 10.30 24.66
CA ASP A 97 -0.74 11.10 23.43
C ASP A 97 -0.02 10.31 22.33
N ILE A 98 -0.75 9.39 21.70
CA ILE A 98 -0.21 8.46 20.70
C ILE A 98 0.31 9.18 19.45
N ASP A 99 -0.32 10.29 19.05
CA ASP A 99 0.07 11.05 17.86
C ASP A 99 1.41 11.74 18.08
N THR A 100 1.58 12.41 19.23
CA THR A 100 2.88 12.99 19.61
C THR A 100 3.94 11.90 19.78
N LEU A 101 3.60 10.77 20.40
CA LEU A 101 4.51 9.64 20.58
C LEU A 101 5.09 9.14 19.24
N LEU A 102 4.24 8.94 18.22
CA LEU A 102 4.69 8.49 16.90
C LEU A 102 5.43 9.58 16.11
N ALA A 103 5.06 10.85 16.27
CA ALA A 103 5.81 11.97 15.70
C ALA A 103 7.24 12.02 16.27
N VAL A 104 7.40 11.79 17.57
CA VAL A 104 8.71 11.74 18.23
C VAL A 104 9.52 10.54 17.76
N VAL A 105 8.92 9.36 17.59
CA VAL A 105 9.60 8.18 17.01
C VAL A 105 10.14 8.49 15.62
N THR A 106 9.31 9.11 14.77
CA THR A 106 9.68 9.52 13.41
C THR A 106 10.82 10.54 13.43
N ALA A 107 10.73 11.57 14.28
CA ALA A 107 11.79 12.58 14.44
C ALA A 107 13.10 11.97 14.97
N THR A 108 13.02 10.99 15.88
CA THR A 108 14.20 10.25 16.38
C THR A 108 14.87 9.48 15.25
N ALA A 109 14.10 8.70 14.49
CA ALA A 109 14.63 7.95 13.36
C ALA A 109 15.16 8.86 12.24
N ALA A 110 14.57 10.03 12.02
CA ALA A 110 15.10 11.00 11.05
C ALA A 110 16.45 11.59 11.48
N SER A 111 16.72 11.63 12.79
CA SER A 111 17.88 12.33 13.35
C SER A 111 19.04 11.40 13.71
N PHE A 112 18.77 10.14 14.03
CA PHE A 112 19.75 9.19 14.57
C PHE A 112 19.64 7.82 13.90
N ASP A 113 20.74 7.07 13.93
CA ASP A 113 20.78 5.66 13.53
C ASP A 113 20.06 4.80 14.57
N VAL A 114 18.73 4.79 14.46
CA VAL A 114 17.82 3.97 15.28
C VAL A 114 16.81 3.28 14.37
N ASP A 115 16.38 2.09 14.78
CA ASP A 115 15.29 1.39 14.12
C ASP A 115 13.95 1.97 14.57
N ALA A 116 13.32 2.74 13.67
CA ALA A 116 12.02 3.36 13.91
C ALA A 116 10.94 2.36 14.35
N ALA A 117 10.98 1.14 13.80
CA ALA A 117 9.95 0.14 14.04
C ALA A 117 10.07 -0.47 15.45
N GLU A 118 11.29 -0.81 15.86
CA GLU A 118 11.58 -1.28 17.21
C GLU A 118 11.28 -0.19 18.25
N LEU A 119 11.65 1.06 17.94
CA LEU A 119 11.37 2.20 18.81
C LEU A 119 9.87 2.45 18.95
N ALA A 120 9.10 2.34 17.86
CA ALA A 120 7.64 2.45 17.89
C ALA A 120 7.01 1.34 18.75
N ALA A 121 7.41 0.09 18.55
CA ALA A 121 6.90 -1.05 19.30
C ALA A 121 7.15 -0.90 20.82
N ALA A 122 8.37 -0.51 21.20
CA ALA A 122 8.73 -0.25 22.60
C ALA A 122 7.93 0.92 23.21
N SER A 123 7.71 1.97 22.43
CA SER A 123 7.00 3.17 22.88
C SER A 123 5.51 2.93 23.05
N LEU A 124 4.87 2.25 22.09
CA LEU A 124 3.47 1.84 22.18
C LEU A 124 3.25 0.82 23.30
N THR A 125 4.19 -0.09 23.53
CA THR A 125 4.16 -1.00 24.69
C THR A 125 4.17 -0.23 26.00
N SER A 126 5.04 0.78 26.12
CA SER A 126 5.11 1.63 27.31
C SER A 126 3.82 2.42 27.52
N ALA A 127 3.25 2.99 26.45
CA ALA A 127 1.95 3.67 26.51
C ALA A 127 0.82 2.71 26.94
N ALA A 128 0.80 1.47 26.43
CA ALA A 128 -0.19 0.46 26.80
C ALA A 128 -0.10 0.02 28.26
N LYS A 129 1.09 0.09 28.90
CA LYS A 129 1.25 -0.25 30.32
C LYS A 129 0.59 0.78 31.25
N VAL A 130 0.51 2.04 30.82
CA VAL A 130 0.03 3.16 31.63
C VAL A 130 -1.34 3.69 31.20
N ALA A 131 -1.84 3.24 30.04
CA ALA A 131 -3.19 3.56 29.58
C ALA A 131 -4.24 3.13 30.62
N GLY A 132 -5.08 4.08 31.03
CA GLY A 132 -6.09 3.88 32.07
C GLY A 132 -7.50 3.63 31.55
N ASP A 133 -7.71 3.71 30.23
CA ASP A 133 -9.03 3.68 29.61
C ASP A 133 -9.03 2.91 28.28
N ALA A 134 -10.21 2.42 27.89
CA ALA A 134 -10.42 1.62 26.69
C ALA A 134 -10.17 2.42 25.39
N ALA A 135 -10.44 3.72 25.36
CA ALA A 135 -10.26 4.55 24.17
C ALA A 135 -8.77 4.75 23.84
N THR A 136 -7.92 4.93 24.85
CA THR A 136 -6.46 4.96 24.69
C THR A 136 -5.95 3.61 24.18
N HIS A 137 -6.45 2.49 24.71
CA HIS A 137 -6.11 1.16 24.22
C HIS A 137 -6.56 0.93 22.76
N GLU A 138 -7.73 1.42 22.37
CA GLU A 138 -8.21 1.37 20.98
C GLU A 138 -7.27 2.14 20.04
N ARG A 139 -6.86 3.37 20.43
CA ARG A 139 -5.90 4.18 19.66
C ARG A 139 -4.53 3.52 19.53
N ILE A 140 -4.02 2.88 20.59
CA ILE A 140 -2.75 2.13 20.55
C ILE A 140 -2.87 0.95 19.59
N ALA A 141 -3.96 0.18 19.66
CA ALA A 141 -4.17 -0.95 18.76
C ALA A 141 -4.21 -0.51 17.29
N GLN A 142 -4.99 0.53 16.97
CA GLN A 142 -5.07 1.06 15.61
C GLN A 142 -3.73 1.63 15.10
N ALA A 143 -2.98 2.33 15.96
CA ALA A 143 -1.64 2.80 15.65
C ALA A 143 -0.66 1.66 15.34
N ALA A 144 -0.63 0.64 16.19
CA ALA A 144 0.21 -0.53 16.01
C ALA A 144 -0.17 -1.33 14.74
N MET A 145 -1.46 -1.46 14.42
CA MET A 145 -1.93 -2.11 13.19
C MET A 145 -1.45 -1.40 11.93
N ARG A 146 -1.52 -0.06 11.87
CA ARG A 146 -1.04 0.70 10.71
C ARG A 146 0.44 0.47 10.45
N LEU A 147 1.27 0.62 11.49
CA LEU A 147 2.71 0.37 11.39
C LEU A 147 3.03 -1.09 11.05
N MET A 148 2.27 -2.03 11.58
CA MET A 148 2.39 -3.45 11.27
C MET A 148 2.15 -3.73 9.78
N ASP A 149 1.12 -3.11 9.18
CA ASP A 149 0.83 -3.25 7.74
C ASP A 149 1.96 -2.64 6.87
N ASP A 150 2.46 -1.46 7.23
CA ASP A 150 3.56 -0.79 6.52
C ASP A 150 4.84 -1.65 6.53
N LEU A 151 5.16 -2.22 7.70
CA LEU A 151 6.32 -3.11 7.85
C LEU A 151 6.15 -4.41 7.10
N ALA A 152 4.93 -4.96 7.05
CA ALA A 152 4.64 -6.14 6.25
C ALA A 152 4.86 -5.88 4.75
N ALA A 153 4.42 -4.72 4.25
CA ALA A 153 4.65 -4.29 2.87
C ALA A 153 6.15 -4.13 2.55
N ALA A 154 6.93 -3.66 3.54
CA ALA A 154 8.39 -3.58 3.46
C ALA A 154 9.13 -4.89 3.79
N GLU A 155 8.42 -6.02 3.97
CA GLU A 155 8.96 -7.34 4.37
C GLU A 155 9.73 -7.37 5.70
N ARG A 156 9.52 -6.37 6.56
CA ARG A 156 10.08 -6.28 7.91
C ARG A 156 9.19 -7.01 8.91
N PHE A 157 9.10 -8.34 8.75
CA PHE A 157 8.14 -9.14 9.52
C PHE A 157 8.40 -9.20 11.03
N ASP A 158 9.65 -9.21 11.48
CA ASP A 158 9.96 -9.31 12.92
C ASP A 158 9.42 -8.13 13.73
N PRO A 159 9.68 -6.86 13.36
CA PRO A 159 9.06 -5.73 14.05
C PRO A 159 7.54 -5.64 13.80
N ALA A 160 7.04 -6.08 12.63
CA ALA A 160 5.60 -6.15 12.39
C ALA A 160 4.89 -7.10 13.36
N ILE A 161 5.45 -8.28 13.62
CA ILE A 161 4.92 -9.26 14.57
C ILE A 161 4.96 -8.72 16.01
N LYS A 162 6.01 -7.97 16.38
CA LYS A 162 6.08 -7.30 17.69
C LYS A 162 4.96 -6.27 17.85
N LEU A 163 4.72 -5.45 16.82
CA LEU A 163 3.60 -4.50 16.81
C LEU A 163 2.24 -5.21 16.85
N GLY A 164 2.09 -6.34 16.14
CA GLY A 164 0.92 -7.21 16.24
C GLY A 164 0.62 -7.63 17.68
N ALA A 165 1.64 -8.05 18.45
CA ALA A 165 1.48 -8.39 19.86
C ALA A 165 1.03 -7.19 20.72
N VAL A 166 1.54 -5.98 20.45
CA VAL A 166 1.09 -4.75 21.13
C VAL A 166 -0.37 -4.43 20.78
N ALA A 167 -0.73 -4.59 19.51
CA ALA A 167 -2.09 -4.39 19.03
C ALA A 167 -3.07 -5.40 19.65
N GLU A 168 -2.71 -6.68 19.74
CA GLU A 168 -3.56 -7.73 20.35
C GLU A 168 -3.83 -7.43 21.82
N ALA A 169 -2.76 -7.13 22.58
CA ALA A 169 -2.88 -6.81 23.99
C ALA A 169 -3.73 -5.56 24.24
N SER A 170 -3.60 -4.55 23.38
CA SER A 170 -4.38 -3.31 23.51
C SER A 170 -5.82 -3.48 23.03
N ALA A 171 -6.07 -4.19 21.94
CA ALA A 171 -7.41 -4.47 21.44
C ALA A 171 -8.25 -5.27 22.45
N ALA A 172 -7.63 -6.21 23.16
CA ALA A 172 -8.29 -6.94 24.25
C ALA A 172 -8.76 -6.01 25.38
N ARG A 173 -7.94 -5.02 25.74
CA ARG A 173 -8.26 -4.02 26.78
C ARG A 173 -9.18 -2.89 26.30
N ALA A 174 -9.31 -2.71 24.99
CA ALA A 174 -10.29 -1.80 24.39
C ALA A 174 -11.72 -2.36 24.40
N GLU A 175 -11.92 -3.63 24.80
CA GLU A 175 -13.22 -4.32 24.81
C GLU A 175 -13.88 -4.40 23.42
N ARG A 176 -13.09 -4.37 22.35
CA ARG A 176 -13.53 -4.47 20.96
C ARG A 176 -13.23 -5.85 20.38
N LEU A 177 -14.18 -6.78 20.50
CA LEU A 177 -14.00 -8.17 20.03
C LEU A 177 -13.65 -8.28 18.53
N SER A 178 -14.28 -7.48 17.67
CA SER A 178 -13.98 -7.47 16.23
C SER A 178 -12.54 -7.01 15.96
N LEU A 179 -12.11 -5.93 16.60
CA LEU A 179 -10.74 -5.42 16.49
C LEU A 179 -9.72 -6.46 16.96
N PHE A 180 -9.97 -7.12 18.09
CA PHE A 180 -9.08 -8.18 18.59
C PHE A 180 -8.97 -9.36 17.61
N ALA A 181 -10.11 -9.82 17.06
CA ALA A 181 -10.13 -10.90 16.08
C ALA A 181 -9.37 -10.52 14.79
N ASP A 182 -9.56 -9.29 14.30
CA ASP A 182 -8.88 -8.76 13.12
C ASP A 182 -7.36 -8.70 13.32
N VAL A 183 -6.92 -8.16 14.47
CA VAL A 183 -5.48 -8.10 14.80
C VAL A 183 -4.90 -9.51 14.88
N GLN A 184 -5.56 -10.43 15.59
CA GLN A 184 -5.07 -11.80 15.76
C GLN A 184 -4.92 -12.52 14.41
N SER A 185 -5.87 -12.32 13.50
CA SER A 185 -5.78 -12.85 12.13
C SER A 185 -4.56 -12.29 11.39
N ARG A 186 -4.36 -10.96 11.43
CA ARG A 186 -3.23 -10.31 10.76
C ARG A 186 -1.88 -10.74 11.34
N THR A 187 -1.72 -10.79 12.65
CA THR A 187 -0.47 -11.24 13.28
C THR A 187 -0.15 -12.69 12.90
N ARG A 188 -1.17 -13.56 12.76
CA ARG A 188 -0.99 -14.94 12.30
C ARG A 188 -0.47 -14.98 10.86
N ASP A 189 -1.06 -14.19 9.97
CA ASP A 189 -0.63 -14.08 8.57
C ASP A 189 0.83 -13.61 8.47
N LEU A 190 1.25 -12.65 9.31
CA LEU A 190 2.65 -12.18 9.34
C LEU A 190 3.65 -13.27 9.76
N ARG A 191 3.29 -14.13 10.72
CA ARG A 191 4.15 -15.25 11.14
C ARG A 191 4.33 -16.26 10.01
N ILE A 192 3.27 -16.53 9.26
CA ILE A 192 3.31 -17.39 8.07
C ILE A 192 4.23 -16.75 7.03
N LEU A 193 4.00 -15.48 6.68
CA LEU A 193 4.80 -14.75 5.69
C LEU A 193 6.28 -14.66 6.08
N SER A 194 6.59 -14.44 7.36
CA SER A 194 7.97 -14.42 7.87
C SER A 194 8.67 -15.76 7.62
N THR A 195 8.00 -16.86 7.99
CA THR A 195 8.53 -18.21 7.80
C THR A 195 8.74 -18.51 6.31
N GLU A 196 7.82 -18.09 5.45
CA GLU A 196 7.93 -18.28 4.01
C GLU A 196 9.08 -17.46 3.40
N ARG A 197 9.25 -16.20 3.83
CA ARG A 197 10.39 -15.34 3.43
C ARG A 197 11.72 -15.99 3.80
N ASP A 198 11.85 -16.51 5.02
CA ASP A 198 13.11 -17.08 5.48
C ASP A 198 13.47 -18.36 4.72
N ARG A 199 12.46 -19.21 4.44
CA ARG A 199 12.62 -20.38 3.55
C ARG A 199 13.00 -19.96 2.14
N ALA A 200 12.37 -18.92 1.59
CA ALA A 200 12.68 -18.41 0.26
C ALA A 200 14.10 -17.85 0.19
N ARG A 201 14.58 -17.14 1.21
CA ARG A 201 15.97 -16.66 1.31
C ARG A 201 16.97 -17.83 1.35
N GLN A 202 16.67 -18.87 2.11
CA GLN A 202 17.51 -20.07 2.13
C GLN A 202 17.54 -20.76 0.76
N ALA A 203 16.38 -20.92 0.11
CA ALA A 203 16.28 -21.47 -1.23
C ALA A 203 17.04 -20.62 -2.26
N ALA A 204 16.95 -19.30 -2.19
CA ALA A 204 17.71 -18.39 -3.05
C ALA A 204 19.22 -18.58 -2.90
N ARG A 205 19.73 -18.77 -1.67
CA ARG A 205 21.16 -19.09 -1.42
C ARG A 205 21.58 -20.43 -2.02
N VAL A 206 20.71 -21.45 -1.98
CA VAL A 206 20.95 -22.73 -2.63
C VAL A 206 21.03 -22.55 -4.15
N LEU A 207 20.11 -21.80 -4.76
CA LEU A 207 20.08 -21.56 -6.20
C LEU A 207 21.28 -20.77 -6.71
N LEU A 208 21.92 -19.94 -5.88
CA LEU A 208 23.21 -19.30 -6.22
C LEU A 208 24.32 -20.33 -6.45
N GLN A 209 24.27 -21.47 -5.77
CA GLN A 209 25.27 -22.53 -5.87
C GLN A 209 24.82 -23.66 -6.81
N LYS A 210 23.52 -23.94 -6.87
CA LYS A 210 22.87 -25.01 -7.63
C LYS A 210 21.65 -24.46 -8.38
N PRO A 211 21.83 -23.81 -9.53
CA PRO A 211 20.75 -23.10 -10.24
C PRO A 211 19.58 -23.96 -10.72
N ASP A 212 19.78 -25.28 -10.82
CA ASP A 212 18.77 -26.25 -11.28
C ASP A 212 18.24 -27.14 -10.14
N ASP A 213 18.48 -26.75 -8.89
CA ASP A 213 17.89 -27.44 -7.73
C ASP A 213 16.36 -27.29 -7.75
N ALA A 214 15.67 -28.42 -7.94
CA ALA A 214 14.22 -28.45 -8.11
C ALA A 214 13.49 -28.04 -6.83
N GLU A 215 13.95 -28.49 -5.66
CA GLU A 215 13.31 -28.18 -4.38
C GLU A 215 13.44 -26.69 -4.07
N ALA A 216 14.65 -26.13 -4.20
CA ALA A 216 14.89 -24.71 -3.98
C ALA A 216 14.10 -23.83 -4.99
N SER A 217 14.00 -24.27 -6.25
CA SER A 217 13.17 -23.59 -7.26
C SER A 217 11.69 -23.61 -6.88
N ALA A 218 11.17 -24.74 -6.39
CA ALA A 218 9.79 -24.86 -5.95
C ALA A 218 9.49 -23.93 -4.75
N VAL A 219 10.39 -23.87 -3.77
CA VAL A 219 10.24 -23.03 -2.57
C VAL A 219 10.24 -21.55 -2.93
N LEU A 220 11.26 -21.09 -3.67
CA LEU A 220 11.37 -19.68 -4.05
C LEU A 220 10.23 -19.27 -5.00
N GLY A 221 9.89 -20.12 -5.98
CA GLY A 221 8.79 -19.86 -6.90
C GLY A 221 7.43 -19.75 -6.21
N ARG A 222 7.18 -20.59 -5.19
CA ARG A 222 5.96 -20.53 -4.38
C ARG A 222 5.89 -19.19 -3.65
N TYR A 223 6.97 -18.77 -3.00
CA TYR A 223 7.01 -17.50 -2.28
C TYR A 223 6.75 -16.30 -3.20
N LEU A 224 7.41 -16.25 -4.36
CA LEU A 224 7.22 -15.18 -5.34
C LEU A 224 5.78 -15.12 -5.85
N CYS A 225 5.19 -16.26 -6.24
CA CYS A 225 3.81 -16.27 -6.75
C CYS A 225 2.76 -16.05 -5.66
N LEU A 226 2.78 -16.88 -4.61
CA LEU A 226 1.68 -16.98 -3.64
C LEU A 226 1.81 -15.94 -2.52
N SER A 227 3.03 -15.55 -2.14
CA SER A 227 3.24 -14.59 -1.03
C SER A 227 3.47 -13.17 -1.56
N ARG A 228 4.11 -13.01 -2.73
CA ARG A 228 4.46 -11.70 -3.31
C ARG A 228 3.63 -11.27 -4.52
N GLY A 229 2.88 -12.18 -5.15
CA GLY A 229 2.17 -11.90 -6.40
C GLY A 229 3.10 -11.64 -7.61
N GLN A 230 4.38 -11.98 -7.51
CA GLN A 230 5.39 -11.84 -8.55
C GLN A 230 5.37 -13.08 -9.46
N TRP A 231 4.44 -13.08 -10.41
CA TRP A 231 4.14 -14.25 -11.24
C TRP A 231 5.20 -14.54 -12.30
N VAL A 232 5.87 -13.55 -12.87
CA VAL A 232 6.75 -13.78 -14.03
C VAL A 232 7.95 -14.64 -13.65
N GLU A 233 8.73 -14.21 -12.65
CA GLU A 233 9.88 -14.95 -12.15
C GLU A 233 9.45 -16.19 -11.36
N GLY A 234 8.37 -16.07 -10.58
CA GLY A 234 7.86 -17.16 -9.77
C GLY A 234 7.39 -18.35 -10.60
N LEU A 235 6.70 -18.13 -11.73
CA LEU A 235 6.26 -19.22 -12.61
C LEU A 235 7.44 -19.96 -13.22
N VAL A 236 8.50 -19.25 -13.62
CA VAL A 236 9.72 -19.89 -14.16
C VAL A 236 10.32 -20.83 -13.12
N LEU A 237 10.45 -20.38 -11.87
CA LEU A 237 10.98 -21.20 -10.78
C LEU A 237 10.06 -22.38 -10.43
N LEU A 238 8.75 -22.14 -10.35
CA LEU A 238 7.77 -23.22 -10.14
C LEU A 238 7.83 -24.27 -11.24
N SER A 239 8.07 -23.87 -12.51
CA SER A 239 8.16 -24.80 -13.63
C SER A 239 9.32 -25.79 -13.52
N LYS A 240 10.40 -25.39 -12.82
CA LYS A 240 11.57 -26.22 -12.48
C LYS A 240 11.35 -27.08 -11.21
N GLY A 241 10.32 -26.77 -10.42
CA GLY A 241 10.08 -27.34 -9.10
C GLY A 241 9.54 -28.78 -9.04
N GLY A 242 9.67 -29.56 -10.11
CA GLY A 242 9.12 -30.91 -10.23
C GLY A 242 7.68 -30.98 -10.77
N ASP A 243 7.01 -32.13 -10.58
CA ASP A 243 5.71 -32.47 -11.20
C ASP A 243 4.48 -32.24 -10.33
N GLY A 244 4.63 -31.55 -9.19
CA GLY A 244 3.51 -31.15 -8.36
C GLY A 244 2.51 -30.22 -9.07
N ALA A 245 1.33 -30.03 -8.47
CA ALA A 245 0.25 -29.22 -9.05
C ALA A 245 0.71 -27.82 -9.48
N LEU A 246 1.51 -27.13 -8.64
CA LEU A 246 2.06 -25.81 -8.95
C LEU A 246 3.03 -25.83 -10.14
N GLY A 247 3.91 -26.82 -10.25
CA GLY A 247 4.86 -26.92 -11.37
C GLY A 247 4.14 -27.21 -12.69
N THR A 248 3.15 -28.10 -12.64
CA THR A 248 2.29 -28.40 -13.80
C THR A 248 1.48 -27.18 -14.25
N LEU A 249 0.86 -26.45 -13.31
CA LEU A 249 0.14 -25.22 -13.62
C LEU A 249 1.08 -24.15 -14.16
N ALA A 250 2.26 -23.99 -13.58
CA ALA A 250 3.24 -23.03 -14.04
C ALA A 250 3.68 -23.29 -15.48
N ARG A 251 3.93 -24.56 -15.86
CA ARG A 251 4.26 -24.92 -17.25
C ARG A 251 3.13 -24.62 -18.23
N ARG A 252 1.88 -24.94 -17.86
CA ARG A 252 0.70 -24.63 -18.67
C ARG A 252 0.49 -23.12 -18.83
N ASP A 253 0.77 -22.38 -17.78
CA ASP A 253 0.64 -20.93 -17.73
C ASP A 253 1.71 -20.25 -18.60
N ILE A 254 2.98 -20.65 -18.48
CA ILE A 254 4.09 -20.17 -19.31
C ILE A 254 3.88 -20.50 -20.80
N ALA A 255 3.24 -21.63 -21.12
CA ALA A 255 2.91 -22.00 -22.50
C ALA A 255 1.94 -21.00 -23.18
N ASN A 256 1.29 -20.13 -22.40
CA ASN A 256 0.43 -19.04 -22.83
C ASN A 256 -0.62 -19.47 -23.88
N PRO A 257 -1.57 -20.36 -23.50
CA PRO A 257 -2.52 -20.92 -24.44
C PRO A 257 -3.40 -19.83 -25.09
N ALA A 258 -3.57 -19.91 -26.40
CA ALA A 258 -4.36 -18.94 -27.17
C ALA A 258 -5.86 -19.30 -27.26
N GLN A 259 -6.22 -20.57 -27.07
CA GLN A 259 -7.60 -21.03 -27.22
C GLN A 259 -8.40 -20.73 -25.95
N ALA A 260 -9.58 -20.13 -26.10
CA ALA A 260 -10.45 -19.72 -24.99
C ALA A 260 -10.77 -20.88 -24.03
N GLN A 261 -10.99 -22.09 -24.54
CA GLN A 261 -11.27 -23.26 -23.70
C GLN A 261 -10.06 -23.70 -22.88
N GLN A 262 -8.85 -23.56 -23.43
CA GLN A 262 -7.61 -23.87 -22.71
C GLN A 262 -7.32 -22.82 -21.63
N GLN A 263 -7.58 -21.53 -21.94
CA GLN A 263 -7.49 -20.43 -20.98
C GLN A 263 -8.50 -20.59 -19.84
N LEU A 264 -9.75 -20.95 -20.15
CA LEU A 264 -10.79 -21.24 -19.16
C LEU A 264 -10.38 -22.42 -18.26
N ALA A 265 -9.89 -23.52 -18.84
CA ALA A 265 -9.43 -24.69 -18.09
C ALA A 265 -8.22 -24.36 -17.20
N LEU A 266 -7.34 -23.45 -17.61
CA LEU A 266 -6.22 -22.98 -16.81
C LEU A 266 -6.69 -22.06 -15.68
N ALA A 267 -7.63 -21.14 -15.97
CA ALA A 267 -8.24 -20.26 -14.97
C ALA A 267 -8.95 -21.05 -13.86
N ASN A 268 -9.74 -22.06 -14.24
CA ASN A 268 -10.41 -22.96 -13.30
C ASN A 268 -9.39 -23.69 -12.41
N ALA A 269 -8.31 -24.22 -12.99
CA ALA A 269 -7.33 -24.95 -12.21
C ALA A 269 -6.55 -24.06 -11.22
N TRP A 270 -6.27 -22.80 -11.58
CA TRP A 270 -5.74 -21.80 -10.64
C TRP A 270 -6.74 -21.44 -9.54
N TRP A 271 -8.03 -21.34 -9.90
CA TRP A 271 -9.11 -21.08 -8.94
C TRP A 271 -9.28 -22.22 -7.94
N ASP A 272 -9.33 -23.46 -8.43
CA ASP A 272 -9.49 -24.66 -7.59
C ASP A 272 -8.30 -24.83 -6.64
N LEU A 273 -7.09 -24.47 -7.08
CA LEU A 273 -5.93 -24.40 -6.20
C LEU A 273 -6.12 -23.30 -5.15
N ALA A 274 -6.67 -22.13 -5.51
CA ALA A 274 -6.93 -21.05 -4.55
C ALA A 274 -7.89 -21.47 -3.43
N GLU A 275 -8.86 -22.34 -3.71
CA GLU A 275 -9.80 -22.85 -2.70
C GLU A 275 -9.16 -23.75 -1.64
N GLN A 276 -7.93 -24.23 -1.88
CA GLN A 276 -7.14 -25.02 -0.93
C GLN A 276 -6.25 -24.14 -0.04
N HIS A 277 -6.24 -22.83 -0.28
CA HIS A 277 -5.43 -21.86 0.45
C HIS A 277 -6.34 -20.84 1.16
N ALA A 278 -5.75 -20.06 2.06
CA ALA A 278 -6.42 -18.96 2.75
C ALA A 278 -5.58 -17.68 2.69
N GLY A 279 -6.17 -16.56 3.10
CA GLY A 279 -5.48 -15.28 3.26
C GLY A 279 -4.84 -14.76 1.97
N VAL A 280 -3.60 -14.28 2.08
CA VAL A 280 -2.86 -13.66 0.98
C VAL A 280 -2.59 -14.61 -0.19
N GLN A 281 -2.35 -15.90 0.09
CA GLN A 281 -2.05 -16.89 -0.95
C GLN A 281 -3.27 -17.20 -1.81
N GLN A 282 -4.43 -17.37 -1.18
CA GLN A 282 -5.71 -17.52 -1.88
C GLN A 282 -5.98 -16.30 -2.76
N ARG A 283 -5.75 -15.09 -2.24
CA ARG A 283 -5.95 -13.84 -2.99
C ARG A 283 -5.08 -13.80 -4.25
N HIS A 284 -3.79 -14.07 -4.13
CA HIS A 284 -2.89 -14.08 -5.29
C HIS A 284 -3.27 -15.16 -6.31
N LEU A 285 -3.60 -16.38 -5.86
CA LEU A 285 -4.05 -17.46 -6.74
C LEU A 285 -5.34 -17.09 -7.50
N ARG A 286 -6.33 -16.50 -6.82
CA ARG A 286 -7.56 -16.00 -7.46
C ARG A 286 -7.27 -14.87 -8.45
N GLN A 287 -6.35 -13.96 -8.13
CA GLN A 287 -5.92 -12.91 -9.07
C GLN A 287 -5.26 -13.50 -10.34
N ARG A 288 -4.48 -14.58 -10.21
CA ARG A 288 -3.94 -15.29 -11.37
C ARG A 288 -5.01 -16.00 -12.18
N ALA A 289 -5.97 -16.65 -11.52
CA ALA A 289 -7.14 -17.23 -12.19
C ALA A 289 -7.91 -16.17 -12.97
N ALA A 290 -8.14 -14.99 -12.37
CA ALA A 290 -8.84 -13.87 -12.99
C ALA A 290 -8.13 -13.31 -14.23
N HIS A 291 -6.80 -13.29 -14.25
CA HIS A 291 -6.04 -12.95 -15.46
C HIS A 291 -6.46 -13.86 -16.62
N TRP A 292 -6.50 -15.18 -16.40
CA TRP A 292 -6.88 -16.15 -17.43
C TRP A 292 -8.37 -16.11 -17.79
N TYR A 293 -9.27 -15.89 -16.81
CA TYR A 293 -10.69 -15.67 -17.11
C TYR A 293 -10.88 -14.45 -18.03
N ARG A 294 -10.20 -13.33 -17.75
CA ARG A 294 -10.30 -12.11 -18.58
C ARG A 294 -9.84 -12.32 -20.02
N LEU A 295 -8.82 -13.16 -20.24
CA LEU A 295 -8.39 -13.53 -21.59
C LEU A 295 -9.41 -14.41 -22.31
N ALA A 296 -10.08 -15.31 -21.60
CA ALA A 296 -11.06 -16.23 -22.18
C ALA A 296 -12.41 -15.56 -22.48
N ILE A 297 -12.90 -14.68 -21.59
CA ILE A 297 -14.25 -14.08 -21.62
C ILE A 297 -14.72 -13.57 -22.99
N PRO A 298 -13.90 -12.84 -23.79
CA PRO A 298 -14.34 -12.34 -25.09
C PRO A 298 -14.82 -13.42 -26.07
N SER A 299 -14.32 -14.65 -25.90
CA SER A 299 -14.58 -15.78 -26.79
C SER A 299 -15.50 -16.84 -26.16
N LEU A 300 -15.84 -16.71 -24.87
CA LEU A 300 -16.76 -17.61 -24.18
C LEU A 300 -18.22 -17.23 -24.44
N LYS A 301 -19.14 -18.20 -24.25
CA LYS A 301 -20.59 -18.02 -24.41
C LYS A 301 -21.34 -18.66 -23.24
N GLY A 302 -22.60 -18.25 -23.05
CA GLY A 302 -23.51 -18.88 -22.08
C GLY A 302 -23.01 -18.86 -20.63
N LEU A 303 -23.21 -19.97 -19.92
CA LEU A 303 -22.89 -20.09 -18.50
C LEU A 303 -21.38 -20.04 -18.23
N GLU A 304 -20.53 -20.54 -19.13
CA GLU A 304 -19.08 -20.46 -18.97
C GLU A 304 -18.59 -19.00 -18.92
N LYS A 305 -19.12 -18.15 -19.81
CA LYS A 305 -18.84 -16.71 -19.80
C LYS A 305 -19.32 -16.07 -18.50
N SER A 306 -20.55 -16.37 -18.09
CA SER A 306 -21.16 -15.79 -16.88
C SER A 306 -20.37 -16.16 -15.61
N LEU A 307 -19.92 -17.42 -15.50
CA LEU A 307 -19.10 -17.89 -14.38
C LEU A 307 -17.71 -17.24 -14.40
N ALA A 308 -17.07 -17.15 -15.57
CA ALA A 308 -15.77 -16.52 -15.72
C ALA A 308 -15.81 -15.03 -15.35
N GLU A 309 -16.85 -14.30 -15.78
CA GLU A 309 -17.07 -12.89 -15.42
C GLU A 309 -17.24 -12.73 -13.91
N LYS A 310 -18.07 -13.56 -13.28
CA LYS A 310 -18.28 -13.55 -11.82
C LYS A 310 -16.97 -13.78 -11.06
N ARG A 311 -16.23 -14.86 -11.37
CA ARG A 311 -14.97 -15.19 -10.70
C ARG A 311 -13.88 -14.14 -10.93
N ALA A 312 -13.80 -13.57 -12.14
CA ALA A 312 -12.86 -12.51 -12.46
C ALA A 312 -13.13 -11.21 -11.68
N ALA A 313 -14.41 -10.92 -11.39
CA ALA A 313 -14.82 -9.80 -10.56
C ALA A 313 -14.49 -10.06 -9.07
N GLU A 314 -14.86 -11.24 -8.55
CA GLU A 314 -14.59 -11.66 -7.17
C GLU A 314 -13.10 -11.58 -6.79
N ALA A 315 -12.19 -11.91 -7.72
CA ALA A 315 -10.75 -11.81 -7.50
C ALA A 315 -10.19 -10.37 -7.51
N GLY A 316 -10.91 -9.43 -8.13
CA GLY A 316 -10.52 -8.01 -8.23
C GLY A 316 -10.96 -7.17 -7.02
N SER A 317 -12.05 -7.58 -6.38
CA SER A 317 -12.46 -7.09 -5.06
C SER A 317 -11.66 -7.84 -4.00
N GLY A 318 -10.58 -7.26 -3.47
CA GLY A 318 -9.81 -7.84 -2.34
C GLY A 318 -10.58 -7.97 -1.02
N ALA A 319 -11.92 -8.01 -1.05
CA ALA A 319 -12.81 -8.17 0.08
C ALA A 319 -13.49 -9.54 0.03
N SER A 320 -13.47 -10.26 1.15
CA SER A 320 -14.49 -11.26 1.47
C SER A 320 -15.89 -10.72 1.18
N PRO A 321 -16.88 -11.57 0.88
CA PRO A 321 -18.25 -11.13 0.61
C PRO A 321 -18.90 -10.65 1.92
N VAL A 322 -18.58 -9.43 2.33
CA VAL A 322 -19.44 -8.64 3.19
C VAL A 322 -20.31 -7.82 2.24
N ALA A 323 -21.55 -8.28 2.10
CA ALA A 323 -22.73 -7.60 1.58
C ALA A 323 -22.45 -6.41 0.63
N ALA A 324 -22.67 -6.64 -0.66
CA ALA A 324 -22.86 -5.58 -1.65
C ALA A 324 -23.86 -4.55 -1.10
N GLY A 325 -23.37 -3.35 -0.79
CA GLY A 325 -24.19 -2.20 -0.50
C GLY A 325 -24.79 -1.68 -1.80
N THR A 326 -26.03 -2.05 -2.09
CA THR A 326 -26.91 -1.32 -3.01
C THR A 326 -27.35 0.01 -2.37
N GLY A 327 -26.39 0.91 -2.16
CA GLY A 327 -26.68 2.31 -1.82
C GLY A 327 -26.98 3.11 -3.10
N PRO A 328 -27.83 4.15 -3.06
CA PRO A 328 -28.01 5.05 -4.19
C PRO A 328 -26.69 5.78 -4.50
N THR A 329 -26.34 5.88 -5.79
CA THR A 329 -25.19 6.66 -6.26
C THR A 329 -25.47 8.16 -6.15
N GLN A 330 -24.48 8.95 -5.74
CA GLN A 330 -24.53 10.42 -5.71
C GLN A 330 -23.74 11.03 -6.87
N ALA A 331 -24.02 12.29 -7.21
CA ALA A 331 -23.32 13.01 -8.27
C ALA A 331 -21.86 13.32 -7.90
N GLY A 332 -20.98 13.37 -8.90
CA GLY A 332 -19.55 13.63 -8.76
C GLY A 332 -18.72 12.40 -8.38
N LEU A 333 -17.40 12.57 -8.39
CA LEU A 333 -16.41 11.55 -7.98
C LEU A 333 -15.98 11.79 -6.53
N GLN A 334 -15.76 10.71 -5.79
CA GLN A 334 -15.10 10.78 -4.50
C GLN A 334 -13.62 11.07 -4.73
N ALA A 335 -13.18 12.27 -4.34
CA ALA A 335 -11.78 12.68 -4.32
C ALA A 335 -11.20 12.42 -2.93
N GLU A 336 -10.05 11.77 -2.89
CA GLU A 336 -9.23 11.59 -1.70
C GLU A 336 -7.88 12.24 -1.93
N LEU A 337 -7.49 13.15 -1.04
CA LEU A 337 -6.25 13.91 -1.12
C LEU A 337 -5.26 13.36 -0.12
N PHE A 338 -4.01 13.23 -0.56
CA PHE A 338 -2.95 12.61 0.22
C PHE A 338 -1.77 13.56 0.35
N LYS A 339 -1.15 13.52 1.53
CA LYS A 339 0.19 14.04 1.73
C LYS A 339 1.20 13.04 1.17
N GLY A 340 2.11 13.49 0.32
CA GLY A 340 3.03 12.63 -0.43
C GLY A 340 2.46 12.14 -1.76
N ILE A 341 3.29 11.48 -2.55
CA ILE A 341 2.96 11.00 -3.92
C ILE A 341 2.61 9.50 -3.98
N ASP A 342 2.53 8.84 -2.84
CA ASP A 342 2.43 7.38 -2.69
C ASP A 342 1.03 6.88 -2.32
N PHE A 343 0.06 7.80 -2.19
CA PHE A 343 -1.33 7.54 -1.83
C PHE A 343 -1.53 6.83 -0.47
N GLN A 344 -0.64 7.08 0.49
CA GLN A 344 -0.70 6.43 1.81
C GLN A 344 -1.42 7.29 2.87
N THR A 345 -1.08 8.57 3.00
CA THR A 345 -1.61 9.45 4.06
C THR A 345 -2.73 10.33 3.54
N SER A 346 -3.97 9.84 3.60
CA SER A 346 -5.16 10.63 3.28
C SER A 346 -5.35 11.75 4.31
N THR A 347 -5.50 13.00 3.85
CA THR A 347 -5.64 14.19 4.70
C THR A 347 -6.98 14.90 4.54
N ALA A 348 -7.61 14.76 3.37
CA ALA A 348 -8.91 15.34 3.09
C ALA A 348 -9.66 14.49 2.07
N GLN A 349 -10.99 14.57 2.14
CA GLN A 349 -11.89 13.96 1.18
C GLN A 349 -12.91 15.00 0.75
N ARG A 350 -13.26 15.00 -0.53
CA ARG A 350 -14.33 15.86 -1.09
C ARG A 350 -14.98 15.20 -2.29
N VAL A 351 -16.05 15.81 -2.79
CA VAL A 351 -16.70 15.38 -4.02
C VAL A 351 -16.38 16.38 -5.12
N ASP A 352 -15.76 15.90 -6.19
CA ASP A 352 -15.41 16.70 -7.35
C ASP A 352 -16.39 16.37 -8.49
N GLY A 353 -17.13 17.37 -8.95
CA GLY A 353 -18.09 17.21 -10.05
C GLY A 353 -17.41 17.05 -11.41
N GLN A 354 -16.17 17.54 -11.56
CA GLN A 354 -15.39 17.46 -12.79
C GLN A 354 -13.90 17.26 -12.47
N ILE A 355 -13.15 16.78 -13.45
CA ILE A 355 -11.69 16.78 -13.42
C ILE A 355 -11.21 17.88 -14.37
N ASP A 356 -11.23 19.12 -13.88
CA ASP A 356 -10.75 20.30 -14.61
C ASP A 356 -10.12 21.28 -13.62
N PHE A 357 -8.87 21.00 -13.24
CA PHE A 357 -8.14 21.73 -12.21
C PHE A 357 -6.85 22.34 -12.76
N ASP A 358 -6.62 23.59 -12.37
CA ASP A 358 -5.37 24.31 -12.61
C ASP A 358 -4.99 25.01 -11.30
N TRP A 359 -4.07 24.40 -10.54
CA TRP A 359 -3.66 24.91 -9.24
C TRP A 359 -2.49 25.89 -9.35
N GLY A 360 -1.89 26.04 -10.53
CA GLY A 360 -0.65 26.80 -10.67
C GLY A 360 0.41 26.25 -9.73
N GLU A 361 1.11 27.13 -9.01
CA GLU A 361 2.07 26.77 -7.96
C GLU A 361 1.43 26.62 -6.57
N GLY A 362 0.08 26.57 -6.51
CA GLY A 362 -0.69 26.45 -5.29
C GLY A 362 -1.04 25.00 -4.93
N ALA A 363 -1.60 24.81 -3.73
CA ALA A 363 -2.09 23.52 -3.27
C ALA A 363 -3.54 23.27 -3.71
N PRO A 364 -3.94 22.01 -3.95
CA PRO A 364 -5.33 21.66 -4.28
C PRO A 364 -6.29 21.74 -3.09
N ASP A 365 -5.76 21.83 -1.88
CA ASP A 365 -6.48 21.96 -0.61
C ASP A 365 -5.50 22.41 0.49
N PRO A 366 -5.92 23.24 1.46
CA PRO A 366 -5.07 23.61 2.61
C PRO A 366 -4.56 22.41 3.44
N ALA A 367 -5.23 21.25 3.38
CA ALA A 367 -4.85 20.02 4.08
C ALA A 367 -3.67 19.28 3.43
N VAL A 368 -3.19 19.72 2.26
CA VAL A 368 -1.97 19.21 1.62
C VAL A 368 -1.01 20.34 1.27
N GLY A 369 0.26 20.00 1.07
CA GLY A 369 1.27 20.95 0.60
C GLY A 369 1.03 21.36 -0.85
N LYS A 370 1.66 22.47 -1.27
CA LYS A 370 1.69 22.91 -2.69
C LYS A 370 2.44 21.93 -3.60
N ASP A 371 3.40 21.20 -3.04
CA ASP A 371 4.23 20.20 -3.70
C ASP A 371 4.13 18.89 -2.92
N ASN A 372 4.51 17.77 -3.53
CA ASN A 372 4.50 16.44 -2.92
C ASN A 372 3.12 16.06 -2.36
N PHE A 373 2.12 16.12 -3.22
CA PHE A 373 0.76 15.67 -2.91
C PHE A 373 0.27 14.70 -3.98
N SER A 374 -0.77 13.95 -3.63
CA SER A 374 -1.47 13.10 -4.59
C SER A 374 -2.97 13.16 -4.36
N ILE A 375 -3.73 12.88 -5.42
CA ILE A 375 -5.19 12.86 -5.40
C ILE A 375 -5.67 11.61 -6.11
N ARG A 376 -6.60 10.88 -5.48
CA ARG A 376 -7.29 9.73 -6.06
C ARG A 376 -8.76 10.07 -6.20
N TRP A 377 -9.26 10.09 -7.43
CA TRP A 377 -10.68 10.13 -7.72
C TRP A 377 -11.23 8.74 -7.99
N THR A 378 -12.35 8.39 -7.37
CA THR A 378 -13.05 7.11 -7.54
C THR A 378 -14.54 7.32 -7.75
N GLY A 379 -15.14 6.45 -8.56
CA GLY A 379 -16.58 6.47 -8.83
C GLY A 379 -16.89 5.78 -10.15
N PHE A 380 -17.78 6.39 -10.93
CA PHE A 380 -18.24 5.92 -12.21
C PHE A 380 -18.24 7.05 -13.23
N LEU A 381 -17.80 6.73 -14.46
CA LEU A 381 -18.01 7.53 -15.65
C LEU A 381 -19.23 6.98 -16.40
N ASN A 382 -20.32 7.74 -16.40
CA ASN A 382 -21.58 7.40 -17.03
C ASN A 382 -21.56 7.82 -18.50
N ALA A 383 -21.33 6.86 -19.40
CA ALA A 383 -21.35 7.14 -20.83
C ALA A 383 -22.80 7.21 -21.34
N PRO A 384 -23.20 8.28 -22.06
CA PRO A 384 -24.55 8.41 -22.60
C PRO A 384 -24.94 7.29 -23.57
N ALA A 385 -23.96 6.73 -24.28
CA ALA A 385 -24.13 5.63 -25.20
C ALA A 385 -22.93 4.68 -25.12
N ALA A 386 -23.12 3.42 -25.51
CA ALA A 386 -22.00 2.50 -25.69
C ALA A 386 -21.22 2.88 -26.96
N GLY A 387 -19.91 2.75 -26.93
CA GLY A 387 -19.09 3.01 -28.13
C GLY A 387 -17.64 3.29 -27.83
N GLN A 388 -16.91 3.66 -28.88
CA GLN A 388 -15.51 4.06 -28.80
C GLN A 388 -15.42 5.55 -28.45
N TYR A 389 -14.93 5.82 -27.26
CA TYR A 389 -14.58 7.16 -26.79
C TYR A 389 -13.07 7.36 -26.91
N THR A 390 -12.62 8.61 -26.95
CA THR A 390 -11.22 8.94 -26.66
C THR A 390 -11.17 9.80 -25.42
N LEU A 391 -10.52 9.31 -24.36
CA LEU A 391 -10.23 10.13 -23.18
C LEU A 391 -8.96 10.95 -23.45
N VAL A 392 -8.95 12.21 -23.04
CA VAL A 392 -7.82 13.12 -23.23
C VAL A 392 -7.34 13.60 -21.87
N LEU A 393 -6.13 13.19 -21.50
CA LEU A 393 -5.47 13.62 -20.26
C LEU A 393 -4.57 14.82 -20.54
N ILE A 394 -4.77 15.91 -19.79
CA ILE A 394 -3.88 17.06 -19.80
C ILE A 394 -3.42 17.28 -18.37
N ALA A 395 -2.15 17.01 -18.09
CA ALA A 395 -1.58 17.17 -16.77
C ALA A 395 -0.17 17.75 -16.83
N ASN A 396 0.22 18.45 -15.78
CA ASN A 396 1.60 18.86 -15.55
C ASN A 396 2.22 18.05 -14.41
N SER A 397 2.08 16.72 -14.50
CA SER A 397 2.62 15.77 -13.52
C SER A 397 2.25 14.34 -13.92
N ASN A 398 2.49 13.40 -13.01
CA ASN A 398 2.21 11.99 -13.22
C ASN A 398 0.74 11.65 -13.01
N VAL A 399 0.25 10.70 -13.81
CA VAL A 399 -1.12 10.23 -13.77
C VAL A 399 -1.19 8.72 -13.98
N ARG A 400 -2.13 8.08 -13.30
CA ARG A 400 -2.59 6.72 -13.61
C ARG A 400 -4.11 6.73 -13.80
N LEU A 401 -4.59 6.22 -14.93
CA LEU A 401 -6.02 6.11 -15.25
C LEU A 401 -6.42 4.64 -15.38
N THR A 402 -7.45 4.25 -14.63
CA THR A 402 -8.09 2.92 -14.67
C THR A 402 -9.57 3.06 -15.01
N ILE A 403 -10.05 2.33 -16.02
CA ILE A 403 -11.48 2.21 -16.36
C ILE A 403 -11.87 0.74 -16.29
N ASN A 404 -12.97 0.42 -15.61
CA ASN A 404 -13.48 -0.94 -15.45
C ASN A 404 -12.42 -1.94 -14.95
N GLY A 405 -11.54 -1.48 -14.06
CA GLY A 405 -10.41 -2.26 -13.52
C GLY A 405 -9.23 -2.46 -14.47
N GLN A 406 -9.31 -1.97 -15.71
CA GLN A 406 -8.20 -1.97 -16.66
C GLN A 406 -7.43 -0.66 -16.60
N GLN A 407 -6.13 -0.74 -16.34
CA GLN A 407 -5.23 0.41 -16.45
C GLN A 407 -5.09 0.81 -17.92
N LEU A 408 -5.55 2.00 -18.26
CA LEU A 408 -5.44 2.56 -19.61
C LEU A 408 -4.10 3.29 -19.81
N PHE A 409 -3.59 3.92 -18.75
CA PHE A 409 -2.35 4.69 -18.80
C PHE A 409 -1.72 4.83 -17.42
N GLU A 410 -0.39 4.90 -17.40
CA GLU A 410 0.42 5.36 -16.27
C GLU A 410 1.69 6.05 -16.78
N GLY A 411 1.97 7.24 -16.27
CA GLY A 411 3.20 7.97 -16.55
C GLY A 411 3.07 9.48 -16.42
N ASP A 412 4.18 10.17 -16.71
CA ASP A 412 4.26 11.63 -16.76
C ASP A 412 3.68 12.17 -18.10
N ILE A 413 2.74 13.11 -18.00
CA ILE A 413 2.10 13.74 -19.16
C ILE A 413 2.61 15.15 -19.46
N TYR A 414 3.52 15.71 -18.65
CA TYR A 414 4.02 17.09 -18.75
C TYR A 414 4.46 17.48 -20.17
N ARG A 415 5.18 16.59 -20.87
CA ARG A 415 5.74 16.88 -22.20
C ARG A 415 4.71 16.81 -23.34
N LYS A 416 3.44 16.47 -23.08
CA LYS A 416 2.40 16.29 -24.10
C LYS A 416 1.46 17.50 -24.17
N ARG A 417 1.93 18.58 -24.81
CA ARG A 417 1.20 19.87 -24.91
C ARG A 417 -0.20 19.78 -25.51
N SER A 418 -0.48 18.76 -26.34
CA SER A 418 -1.80 18.52 -26.96
C SER A 418 -2.68 17.53 -26.19
N GLY A 419 -2.30 17.16 -24.96
CA GLY A 419 -2.93 16.09 -24.19
C GLY A 419 -2.57 14.69 -24.68
N HIS A 420 -2.70 13.70 -23.79
CA HIS A 420 -2.54 12.29 -24.10
C HIS A 420 -3.89 11.65 -24.41
N LYS A 421 -4.07 11.21 -25.66
CA LYS A 421 -5.31 10.63 -26.17
C LYS A 421 -5.32 9.12 -25.97
N LEU A 422 -6.34 8.62 -25.27
CA LEU A 422 -6.53 7.23 -24.88
C LEU A 422 -7.86 6.72 -25.44
N PRO A 423 -7.85 5.99 -26.56
CA PRO A 423 -9.03 5.31 -27.06
C PRO A 423 -9.53 4.28 -26.03
N VAL A 424 -10.83 4.29 -25.73
CA VAL A 424 -11.46 3.36 -24.79
C VAL A 424 -12.87 3.00 -25.27
N THR A 425 -13.24 1.73 -25.13
CA THR A 425 -14.62 1.29 -25.37
C THR A 425 -15.40 1.36 -24.06
N LEU A 426 -16.45 2.19 -24.02
CA LEU A 426 -17.33 2.34 -22.86
C LEU A 426 -18.67 1.64 -23.11
N LYS A 427 -19.25 1.09 -22.04
CA LYS A 427 -20.65 0.65 -22.03
C LYS A 427 -21.54 1.86 -21.76
N ALA A 428 -22.77 1.84 -22.28
CA ALA A 428 -23.78 2.82 -21.87
C ALA A 428 -24.03 2.73 -20.36
N GLY A 429 -24.15 3.88 -19.68
CA GLY A 429 -24.28 3.94 -18.23
C GLY A 429 -22.94 3.85 -17.50
N PRO A 430 -22.92 3.36 -16.24
CA PRO A 430 -21.78 3.47 -15.35
C PRO A 430 -20.61 2.58 -15.78
N ASN A 431 -19.43 3.19 -15.89
CA ASN A 431 -18.15 2.50 -16.05
C ASN A 431 -17.27 2.83 -14.84
N ALA A 432 -16.78 1.82 -14.12
CA ALA A 432 -15.98 2.05 -12.92
C ALA A 432 -14.75 2.88 -13.26
N PHE A 433 -14.55 3.98 -12.53
CA PHE A 433 -13.58 5.00 -12.83
C PHE A 433 -12.63 5.17 -11.64
N ARG A 434 -11.33 5.14 -11.92
CA ARG A 434 -10.30 5.57 -10.97
C ARG A 434 -9.23 6.37 -11.70
N LEU A 435 -8.98 7.58 -11.22
CA LEU A 435 -7.89 8.44 -11.67
C LEU A 435 -7.01 8.77 -10.48
N GLU A 436 -5.71 8.56 -10.62
CA GLU A 436 -4.69 8.88 -9.64
C GLU A 436 -3.76 9.93 -10.25
N PHE A 437 -3.53 11.03 -9.54
CA PHE A 437 -2.64 12.13 -9.91
C PHE A 437 -1.64 12.35 -8.78
N TRP A 438 -0.38 12.60 -9.10
CA TRP A 438 0.60 12.98 -8.09
C TRP A 438 1.60 13.99 -8.62
N ASP A 439 1.80 15.03 -7.81
CA ASP A 439 2.70 16.14 -8.11
C ASP A 439 3.87 16.14 -7.13
N THR A 440 5.08 16.26 -7.67
CA THR A 440 6.31 16.33 -6.89
C THR A 440 6.74 17.75 -6.60
N THR A 441 6.63 18.65 -7.58
CA THR A 441 7.13 20.03 -7.52
C THR A 441 6.53 20.90 -8.62
N GLY A 442 6.27 22.17 -8.31
CA GLY A 442 6.08 23.22 -9.31
C GLY A 442 4.61 23.44 -9.67
N VAL A 443 4.31 23.56 -10.97
CA VAL A 443 2.96 23.87 -11.43
C VAL A 443 2.13 22.60 -11.52
N ALA A 444 1.06 22.49 -10.72
CA ALA A 444 0.15 21.37 -10.75
C ALA A 444 -1.12 21.67 -11.57
N LYS A 445 -1.42 20.78 -12.52
CA LYS A 445 -2.61 20.88 -13.39
C LYS A 445 -3.12 19.49 -13.73
N MET A 446 -4.44 19.31 -13.74
CA MET A 446 -5.09 18.05 -14.16
C MET A 446 -6.44 18.31 -14.82
N ARG A 447 -6.57 17.97 -16.10
CA ARG A 447 -7.83 17.99 -16.85
C ARG A 447 -8.08 16.66 -17.53
N LEU A 448 -9.34 16.22 -17.51
CA LEU A 448 -9.83 15.08 -18.27
C LEU A 448 -10.95 15.52 -19.21
N LEU A 449 -10.72 15.32 -20.50
CA LEU A 449 -11.71 15.55 -21.55
C LEU A 449 -12.09 14.22 -22.21
N TRP A 450 -13.14 14.23 -23.01
CA TRP A 450 -13.47 13.11 -23.88
C TRP A 450 -13.83 13.56 -25.29
N ILE A 451 -13.72 12.63 -26.23
CA ILE A 451 -14.32 12.70 -27.56
C ILE A 451 -15.34 11.56 -27.63
N PRO A 452 -16.65 11.85 -27.59
CA PRO A 452 -17.68 10.82 -27.73
C PRO A 452 -17.70 10.15 -29.11
N PRO A 453 -18.33 8.97 -29.25
CA PRO A 453 -18.49 8.30 -30.53
C PRO A 453 -19.13 9.23 -31.58
N GLY A 454 -18.51 9.35 -32.75
CA GLY A 454 -18.99 10.19 -33.86
C GLY A 454 -18.75 11.69 -33.69
N GLN A 455 -18.06 12.12 -32.63
CA GLN A 455 -17.61 13.50 -32.46
C GLN A 455 -16.14 13.65 -32.87
N GLU A 456 -15.77 14.85 -33.33
CA GLU A 456 -14.39 15.16 -33.72
C GLU A 456 -13.66 16.05 -32.71
N LYS A 457 -14.40 16.78 -31.87
CA LYS A 457 -13.85 17.73 -30.89
C LYS A 457 -13.87 17.14 -29.49
N GLU A 458 -12.81 17.42 -28.74
CA GLU A 458 -12.75 17.14 -27.30
C GLU A 458 -13.63 18.12 -26.53
N THR A 459 -14.35 17.61 -25.55
CA THR A 459 -15.18 18.41 -24.63
C THR A 459 -14.85 18.01 -23.20
N VAL A 460 -14.99 18.96 -22.27
CA VAL A 460 -14.95 18.65 -20.84
C VAL A 460 -16.03 17.62 -20.54
N ILE A 461 -15.71 16.63 -19.70
CA ILE A 461 -16.69 15.63 -19.28
C ILE A 461 -17.72 16.34 -18.38
N PRO A 462 -19.01 16.31 -18.72
CA PRO A 462 -20.05 17.02 -17.97
C PRO A 462 -20.18 16.43 -16.56
N ALA A 463 -20.53 17.25 -15.57
CA ALA A 463 -20.52 16.82 -14.17
C ALA A 463 -21.51 15.68 -13.89
N GLU A 464 -22.61 15.65 -14.65
CA GLU A 464 -23.64 14.62 -14.57
C GLU A 464 -23.14 13.25 -15.08
N ALA A 465 -22.04 13.23 -15.84
CA ALA A 465 -21.41 11.99 -16.26
C ALA A 465 -20.55 11.36 -15.16
N PHE A 466 -20.41 11.99 -13.99
CA PHE A 466 -19.70 11.42 -12.85
C PHE A 466 -20.64 11.11 -11.69
N THR A 467 -20.50 9.90 -11.14
CA THR A 467 -21.19 9.49 -9.91
C THR A 467 -20.29 8.67 -9.00
N HIS A 468 -20.63 8.55 -7.71
CA HIS A 468 -19.93 7.69 -6.75
C HIS A 468 -20.93 7.02 -5.81
N THR A 469 -20.47 5.98 -5.10
CA THR A 469 -21.24 5.36 -4.00
C THR A 469 -20.69 5.91 -2.68
N PRO A 470 -21.52 6.49 -1.79
CA PRO A 470 -21.05 6.96 -0.49
C PRO A 470 -20.47 5.82 0.34
N ALA A 471 -19.40 6.12 1.11
CA ALA A 471 -18.96 5.22 2.17
C ALA A 471 -20.07 5.10 3.23
N LYS A 472 -20.29 3.90 3.75
CA LYS A 472 -21.27 3.64 4.82
C LYS A 472 -20.78 4.14 6.17
#